data_AF-A0A091HBF1-F1
#
_entry.id   AF-A0A091HBF1-F1
#
_cell.length_a   1.000
_cell.length_b   1.000
_cell.length_c   1.000
_cell.angle_alpha   90.00
_cell.angle_beta   90.00
_cell.angle_gamma   90.00
#
_symmetry.space_group_name_H-M   'P 1'
#
loop_
_entity.id
_entity.type
_entity.pdbx_description
1 polymer ?
#
loop_
_entity_poly.entity_id
_entity_poly.type
_entity_poly.pdbx_seq_one_letter_code
_entity_poly.pdbx_strand_id
1 'polypeptide(L)'
;KGEEAERAKKPAKEPRPIKEAALITAEEFESVPAYMKGRLTYDQINAVVQEMNKAVEGKYKILHQPLKSMNTTVRKLYHRFLEEETKDTKGEFFIVDADIKEFTQLKVDKRFHSILNILRHCQRVREVRGSRLVRYVIC
;
A
#
# COMPACT_ATOMS: atom_id res chain seq x y z
N LYS A 1 -16.67 42.08 -32.12
CA LYS A 1 -15.91 42.18 -30.85
C LYS A 1 -16.70 41.38 -29.82
N GLY A 2 -16.20 40.21 -29.45
CA GLY A 2 -16.86 39.28 -28.54
C GLY A 2 -15.83 38.24 -28.15
N GLU A 3 -15.09 38.54 -27.08
CA GLU A 3 -14.09 37.68 -26.47
C GLU A 3 -14.81 36.54 -25.74
N GLU A 4 -14.61 35.29 -26.18
CA GLU A 4 -15.02 34.12 -25.43
C GLU A 4 -13.80 33.61 -24.66
N ALA A 5 -13.90 33.71 -23.33
CA ALA A 5 -12.83 33.43 -22.40
C ALA A 5 -12.40 31.96 -22.46
N GLU A 6 -11.16 31.75 -22.90
CA GLU A 6 -10.48 30.46 -22.84
C GLU A 6 -10.41 30.00 -21.37
N ARG A 7 -11.17 28.96 -21.05
CA ARG A 7 -11.23 28.33 -19.73
C ARG A 7 -9.87 27.69 -19.44
N ALA A 8 -8.99 28.44 -18.80
CA ALA A 8 -7.69 27.98 -18.34
C ALA A 8 -7.82 26.63 -17.62
N LYS A 9 -7.35 25.57 -18.29
CA LYS A 9 -7.19 24.25 -17.70
C LYS A 9 -6.14 24.39 -16.60
N LYS A 10 -6.59 24.26 -15.34
CA LYS A 10 -5.71 24.24 -14.16
C LYS A 10 -4.59 23.22 -14.41
N PRO A 11 -3.32 23.53 -14.08
CA PRO A 11 -2.23 22.59 -14.27
C PRO A 11 -2.55 21.32 -13.50
N ALA A 12 -2.52 20.18 -14.19
CA ALA A 12 -2.65 18.87 -13.58
C ALA A 12 -1.53 18.77 -12.55
N LYS A 13 -1.89 18.70 -11.26
CA LYS A 13 -0.92 18.48 -10.18
C LYS A 13 -0.13 17.23 -10.54
N GLU A 14 1.19 17.36 -10.58
CA GLU A 14 2.08 16.23 -10.82
C GLU A 14 1.70 15.08 -9.87
N PRO A 15 1.67 13.83 -10.36
CA PRO A 15 1.33 12.69 -9.53
C PRO A 15 2.35 12.62 -8.38
N ARG A 16 1.88 12.80 -7.15
CA ARG A 16 2.75 12.68 -5.98
C ARG A 16 3.28 11.24 -5.95
N PRO A 17 4.61 11.04 -5.84
CA PRO A 17 5.18 9.71 -5.87
C PRO A 17 4.60 8.88 -4.72
N ILE A 18 4.21 7.65 -5.03
CA ILE A 18 3.74 6.66 -4.07
C ILE A 18 4.90 5.71 -3.81
N LYS A 19 5.24 5.49 -2.53
CA LYS A 19 6.31 4.55 -2.18
C LYS A 19 5.83 3.11 -2.38
N GLU A 20 6.67 2.29 -2.99
CA GLU A 20 6.43 0.87 -3.23
C GLU A 20 7.52 0.04 -2.57
N ALA A 21 7.17 -1.17 -2.11
CA ALA A 21 8.14 -2.12 -1.62
C ALA A 21 8.89 -2.73 -2.81
N ALA A 22 10.23 -2.72 -2.75
CA ALA A 22 11.03 -3.43 -3.75
C ALA A 22 10.79 -4.94 -3.67
N LEU A 23 10.84 -5.62 -4.82
CA LEU A 23 10.84 -7.07 -4.86
C LEU A 23 12.05 -7.63 -4.11
N ILE A 24 11.90 -8.84 -3.58
CA ILE A 24 13.00 -9.61 -3.01
C ILE A 24 13.86 -10.12 -4.17
N THR A 25 15.18 -9.96 -4.09
CA THR A 25 16.12 -10.53 -5.07
C THR A 25 16.38 -12.01 -4.78
N ALA A 26 16.93 -12.74 -5.77
CA ALA A 26 17.30 -14.14 -5.57
C ALA A 26 18.32 -14.29 -4.43
N GLU A 27 19.29 -13.38 -4.34
CA GLU A 27 20.31 -13.36 -3.28
C GLU A 27 19.69 -13.13 -1.90
N GLU A 28 18.77 -12.17 -1.77
CA GLU A 28 18.06 -11.93 -0.52
C GLU A 28 17.24 -13.16 -0.12
N PHE A 29 16.53 -13.78 -1.07
CA PHE A 29 15.73 -14.99 -0.81
C PHE A 29 16.60 -16.17 -0.34
N GLU A 30 17.77 -16.37 -0.95
CA GLU A 30 18.69 -17.42 -0.53
C GLU A 30 19.24 -17.15 0.87
N SER A 31 19.47 -15.88 1.24
CA SER A 31 19.91 -15.48 2.58
C SER A 31 18.86 -15.68 3.68
N VAL A 32 17.56 -15.75 3.34
CA VAL A 32 16.49 -15.96 4.33
C VAL A 32 16.67 -17.33 5.00
N PRO A 33 16.63 -17.42 6.35
CA PRO A 33 16.74 -18.69 7.05
C PRO A 33 15.67 -19.71 6.63
N ALA A 34 16.06 -20.98 6.49
CA ALA A 34 15.19 -22.06 6.01
C ALA A 34 13.91 -22.24 6.85
N TYR A 35 14.00 -22.03 8.18
CA TYR A 35 12.84 -22.11 9.07
C TYR A 35 11.80 -21.00 8.82
N MET A 36 12.21 -19.85 8.27
CA MET A 36 11.30 -18.77 7.88
C MET A 36 10.68 -19.03 6.51
N LYS A 37 11.48 -19.52 5.55
CA LYS A 37 11.01 -19.88 4.20
C LYS A 37 9.97 -21.00 4.27
N GLY A 38 10.23 -22.04 5.07
CA GLY A 38 9.37 -23.22 5.10
C GLY A 38 9.27 -23.84 3.70
N ARG A 39 8.06 -23.82 3.11
CA ARG A 39 7.80 -24.27 1.73
C ARG A 39 7.49 -23.12 0.76
N LEU A 40 7.68 -21.87 1.19
CA LEU A 40 7.41 -20.69 0.36
C LEU A 40 8.48 -20.56 -0.71
N THR A 41 8.04 -20.31 -1.94
CA THR A 41 8.93 -20.06 -3.07
C THR A 41 9.19 -18.57 -3.25
N TYR A 42 10.30 -18.25 -3.93
CA TYR A 42 10.65 -16.89 -4.35
C TYR A 42 9.48 -16.17 -5.05
N ASP A 43 8.87 -16.84 -6.02
CA ASP A 43 7.75 -16.31 -6.79
C ASP A 43 6.53 -16.00 -5.91
N GLN A 44 6.21 -16.88 -4.96
CA GLN A 44 5.08 -16.68 -4.05
C GLN A 44 5.27 -15.49 -3.12
N ILE A 45 6.51 -15.24 -2.68
CA ILE A 45 6.83 -14.09 -1.83
C ILE A 45 6.71 -12.80 -2.65
N ASN A 46 7.31 -12.76 -3.84
CA ASN A 46 7.25 -11.59 -4.71
C ASN A 46 5.85 -11.29 -5.24
N ALA A 47 5.03 -12.31 -5.48
CA ALA A 47 3.61 -12.12 -5.79
C ALA A 47 2.87 -11.36 -4.68
N VAL A 48 3.16 -11.65 -3.40
CA VAL A 48 2.58 -10.90 -2.28
C VAL A 48 3.10 -9.46 -2.24
N VAL A 49 4.39 -9.23 -2.50
CA VAL A 49 4.93 -7.86 -2.59
C VAL A 49 4.21 -7.06 -3.66
N GLN A 50 3.98 -7.64 -4.83
CA GLN A 50 3.22 -6.99 -5.91
C GLN A 50 1.78 -6.67 -5.51
N GLU A 51 1.07 -7.60 -4.88
CA GLU A 51 -0.29 -7.33 -4.39
C GLU A 51 -0.30 -6.24 -3.32
N MET A 52 0.67 -6.23 -2.40
CA MET A 52 0.81 -5.15 -1.42
C MET A 52 1.06 -3.80 -2.09
N ASN A 53 1.94 -3.73 -3.10
CA ASN A 53 2.17 -2.51 -3.86
C ASN A 53 0.90 -2.03 -4.57
N LYS A 54 0.11 -2.93 -5.16
CA LYS A 54 -1.20 -2.57 -5.73
C LYS A 54 -2.16 -1.98 -4.68
N ALA A 55 -2.20 -2.55 -3.47
CA ALA A 55 -3.02 -2.01 -2.39
C ALA A 55 -2.57 -0.61 -1.96
N VAL A 56 -1.24 -0.41 -1.84
CA VAL A 56 -0.65 0.90 -1.53
C VAL A 56 -0.99 1.90 -2.64
N GLU A 57 -0.78 1.51 -3.89
CA GLU A 57 -1.08 2.34 -5.05
C GLU A 57 -2.55 2.76 -5.08
N GLY A 58 -3.48 1.80 -4.89
CA GLY A 58 -4.91 2.07 -4.83
C GLY A 58 -5.31 3.05 -3.74
N LYS A 59 -4.81 2.84 -2.51
CA LYS A 59 -5.05 3.72 -1.37
C LYS A 59 -4.54 5.13 -1.60
N TYR A 60 -3.27 5.28 -2.00
CA TYR A 60 -2.64 6.59 -2.12
C TYR A 60 -3.07 7.34 -3.40
N LYS A 61 -3.49 6.64 -4.46
CA LYS A 61 -4.20 7.27 -5.59
C LYS A 61 -5.48 7.96 -5.12
N ILE A 62 -6.26 7.33 -4.25
CA ILE A 62 -7.45 7.94 -3.66
C ILE A 62 -7.07 9.12 -2.75
N LEU A 63 -6.07 8.98 -1.87
CA LEU A 63 -5.64 10.08 -0.99
C LEU A 63 -5.13 11.30 -1.76
N HIS A 64 -4.52 11.10 -2.93
CA HIS A 64 -4.02 12.18 -3.78
C HIS A 64 -5.08 12.79 -4.70
N GLN A 65 -6.20 12.10 -4.92
CA GLN A 65 -7.28 12.56 -5.79
C GLN A 65 -8.01 13.79 -5.19
N PRO A 66 -8.45 14.76 -6.00
CA PRO A 66 -9.25 15.87 -5.50
C PRO A 66 -10.62 15.42 -4.99
N LEU A 67 -11.00 15.79 -3.76
CA LEU A 67 -12.29 15.45 -3.11
C LEU A 67 -13.54 15.72 -3.98
N LYS A 68 -13.50 16.77 -4.80
CA LYS A 68 -14.58 17.17 -5.71
C LYS A 68 -14.81 16.17 -6.85
N SER A 69 -13.82 15.34 -7.16
CA SER A 69 -13.89 14.32 -8.22
C SER A 69 -14.28 12.93 -7.72
N MET A 70 -14.40 12.74 -6.39
CA MET A 70 -14.70 11.44 -5.79
C MET A 70 -16.20 11.19 -5.73
N ASN A 71 -16.60 9.95 -6.04
CA ASN A 71 -17.95 9.44 -5.77
C ASN A 71 -18.12 9.08 -4.28
N THR A 72 -19.34 8.72 -3.88
CA THR A 72 -19.68 8.40 -2.49
C THR A 72 -18.86 7.25 -1.91
N THR A 73 -18.60 6.19 -2.68
CA THR A 73 -17.82 5.03 -2.24
C THR A 73 -16.35 5.40 -2.00
N VAL A 74 -15.73 6.06 -2.95
CA VAL A 74 -14.34 6.54 -2.85
C VAL A 74 -14.18 7.54 -1.70
N ARG A 75 -15.19 8.39 -1.47
CA ARG A 75 -15.19 9.33 -0.34
C ARG A 75 -15.24 8.61 1.01
N LYS A 76 -16.02 7.53 1.14
CA LYS A 76 -16.02 6.70 2.36
C LYS A 76 -14.65 6.08 2.63
N LEU A 77 -13.99 5.54 1.59
CA LEU A 77 -12.62 5.02 1.70
C LEU A 77 -11.64 6.13 2.13
N TYR A 78 -11.73 7.30 1.50
CA TYR A 78 -10.90 8.45 1.86
C TYR A 78 -11.02 8.82 3.35
N HIS A 79 -12.24 8.90 3.88
CA HIS A 79 -12.44 9.18 5.31
C HIS A 79 -11.86 8.06 6.19
N ARG A 80 -12.12 6.79 5.85
CA ARG A 80 -11.52 5.64 6.56
C ARG A 80 -10.00 5.76 6.62
N PHE A 81 -9.34 6.05 5.49
CA PHE A 81 -7.87 6.18 5.44
C PHE A 81 -7.34 7.28 6.37
N LEU A 82 -8.06 8.39 6.51
CA LEU A 82 -7.69 9.47 7.43
C LEU A 82 -7.89 9.07 8.90
N GLU A 83 -8.96 8.35 9.21
CA GLU A 83 -9.23 7.84 10.57
C GLU A 83 -8.21 6.76 11.00
N GLU A 84 -7.66 6.04 10.03
CA GLU A 84 -6.63 5.04 10.25
C GLU A 84 -5.25 5.67 10.48
N GLU A 85 -5.02 6.95 10.22
CA GLU A 85 -3.72 7.58 10.48
C GLU A 85 -3.39 7.67 11.97
N THR A 86 -2.11 7.58 12.29
CA THR A 86 -1.58 7.73 13.65
C THR A 86 -0.33 8.59 13.64
N LYS A 87 0.13 9.03 14.82
CA LYS A 87 1.39 9.79 14.94
C LYS A 87 2.58 9.01 14.37
N ASP A 88 2.59 7.69 14.52
CA ASP A 88 3.66 6.77 14.08
C ASP A 88 3.64 6.44 12.57
N THR A 89 2.59 6.85 11.86
CA THR A 89 2.43 6.65 10.40
C THR A 89 2.43 7.94 9.61
N LYS A 90 2.60 9.08 10.29
CA LYS A 90 2.59 10.39 9.64
C LYS A 90 3.75 10.49 8.65
N GLY A 91 3.42 10.72 7.37
CA GLY A 91 4.40 10.83 6.28
C GLY A 91 4.85 9.49 5.71
N GLU A 92 4.32 8.38 6.22
CA GLU A 92 4.68 7.03 5.81
C GLU A 92 3.61 6.43 4.90
N PHE A 93 4.02 5.49 4.05
CA PHE A 93 3.11 4.74 3.20
C PHE A 93 2.71 3.45 3.89
N PHE A 94 1.42 3.25 4.18
CA PHE A 94 0.95 2.06 4.89
C PHE A 94 -0.39 1.56 4.39
N ILE A 95 -0.62 0.27 4.54
CA ILE A 95 -1.90 -0.39 4.27
C ILE A 95 -2.35 -1.19 5.48
N VAL A 96 -3.64 -1.48 5.54
CA VAL A 96 -4.24 -2.39 6.53
C VAL A 96 -4.90 -3.58 5.85
N ASP A 97 -5.33 -4.57 6.63
CA ASP A 97 -6.05 -5.75 6.13
C ASP A 97 -7.26 -5.39 5.24
N ALA A 98 -8.02 -4.36 5.61
CA ALA A 98 -9.14 -3.88 4.81
C ALA A 98 -8.71 -3.33 3.44
N ASP A 99 -7.52 -2.71 3.33
CA ASP A 99 -7.01 -2.19 2.07
C ASP A 99 -6.60 -3.32 1.13
N ILE A 100 -5.97 -4.37 1.67
CA ILE A 100 -5.61 -5.56 0.92
C ILE A 100 -6.87 -6.21 0.34
N LYS A 101 -7.93 -6.34 1.15
CA LYS A 101 -9.21 -6.91 0.71
C LYS A 101 -9.93 -6.04 -0.33
N GLU A 102 -9.78 -4.72 -0.24
CA GLU A 102 -10.44 -3.77 -1.15
C GLU A 102 -9.77 -3.75 -2.53
N PHE A 103 -8.43 -3.78 -2.58
CA PHE A 103 -7.67 -3.52 -3.82
C PHE A 103 -7.05 -4.77 -4.45
N THR A 104 -7.10 -5.92 -3.78
CA THR A 104 -6.39 -7.14 -4.21
C THR A 104 -7.25 -8.37 -3.99
N GLN A 105 -6.84 -9.51 -4.59
CA GLN A 105 -7.45 -10.81 -4.32
C GLN A 105 -6.69 -11.60 -3.23
N LEU A 106 -5.72 -10.95 -2.58
CA LEU A 106 -4.88 -11.57 -1.58
C LEU A 106 -5.67 -11.81 -0.28
N LYS A 107 -5.60 -13.05 0.20
CA LYS A 107 -6.19 -13.43 1.49
C LYS A 107 -5.17 -13.17 2.60
N VAL A 108 -5.63 -12.53 3.67
CA VAL A 108 -4.83 -12.31 4.89
C VAL A 108 -5.00 -13.51 5.80
N ASP A 109 -4.36 -14.62 5.43
CA ASP A 109 -4.37 -15.88 6.16
C ASP A 109 -3.01 -16.21 6.79
N LYS A 110 -2.88 -17.41 7.38
CA LYS A 110 -1.61 -17.86 8.00
C LYS A 110 -0.44 -17.81 7.02
N ARG A 111 -0.67 -18.12 5.75
CA ARG A 111 0.36 -18.05 4.71
C ARG A 111 0.83 -16.62 4.47
N PHE A 112 -0.09 -15.67 4.41
CA PHE A 112 0.25 -14.25 4.31
C PHE A 112 1.10 -13.79 5.49
N HIS A 113 0.75 -14.19 6.72
CA HIS A 113 1.56 -13.86 7.90
C HIS A 113 2.97 -14.49 7.89
N SER A 114 3.11 -15.72 7.38
CA SER A 114 4.43 -16.32 7.16
C SER A 114 5.26 -15.53 6.15
N ILE A 115 4.65 -15.09 5.05
CA ILE A 115 5.32 -14.25 4.04
C ILE A 115 5.67 -12.87 4.64
N LEU A 116 4.76 -12.25 5.40
CA LEU A 116 5.04 -10.99 6.10
C LEU A 116 6.26 -11.08 7.01
N ASN A 117 6.46 -12.20 7.71
CA ASN A 117 7.67 -12.38 8.53
C ASN A 117 8.95 -12.35 7.69
N ILE A 118 8.92 -12.92 6.48
CA ILE A 118 10.05 -12.85 5.53
C ILE A 118 10.21 -11.41 5.03
N LEU A 119 9.13 -10.74 4.64
CA LEU A 119 9.19 -9.35 4.19
C LEU A 119 9.72 -8.39 5.26
N ARG A 120 9.42 -8.65 6.53
CA ARG A 120 9.99 -7.91 7.67
C ARG A 120 11.49 -8.17 7.82
N HIS A 121 11.93 -9.42 7.65
CA HIS A 121 13.35 -9.78 7.67
C HIS A 121 14.13 -9.09 6.55
N CYS A 122 13.55 -9.05 5.34
CA CYS A 122 14.12 -8.35 4.19
C CYS A 122 13.84 -6.83 4.16
N GLN A 123 13.36 -6.26 5.27
CA GLN A 123 13.12 -4.82 5.43
C GLN A 123 12.22 -4.20 4.35
N ARG A 124 11.22 -4.94 3.85
CA ARG A 124 10.22 -4.43 2.90
C ARG A 124 9.00 -3.84 3.57
N VAL A 125 8.69 -4.34 4.77
CA VAL A 125 7.52 -3.91 5.53
C VAL A 125 7.84 -3.90 7.03
N ARG A 126 7.22 -2.97 7.76
CA ARG A 126 7.19 -2.94 9.22
C ARG A 126 5.74 -2.91 9.72
N GLU A 127 5.49 -3.52 10.86
CA GLU A 127 4.16 -3.50 11.49
C GLU A 127 4.10 -2.40 12.54
N VAL A 128 3.13 -1.49 12.42
CA VAL A 128 2.75 -0.53 13.45
C VAL A 128 1.40 -0.92 14.02
N ARG A 129 1.36 -1.23 15.32
CA ARG A 129 0.15 -1.68 16.01
C ARG A 129 -0.39 -0.57 16.90
N GLY A 130 -1.67 -0.26 16.76
CA GLY A 130 -2.33 0.78 17.56
C GLY A 130 -3.83 0.82 17.30
N SER A 131 -4.62 1.13 18.33
CA SER A 131 -6.09 1.22 18.23
C SER A 131 -6.75 -0.06 17.71
N ARG A 132 -6.25 -1.24 18.11
CA ARG A 132 -6.69 -2.56 17.62
C ARG A 132 -6.54 -2.78 16.11
N LEU A 133 -5.75 -1.94 15.44
CA LEU A 133 -5.46 -2.01 14.01
C LEU A 133 -3.96 -2.24 13.79
N VAL A 134 -3.65 -3.15 12.87
CA VAL A 134 -2.29 -3.41 12.41
C VAL A 134 -2.08 -2.69 11.08
N ARG A 135 -1.03 -1.89 11.01
CA ARG A 135 -0.65 -1.10 9.83
C ARG A 135 0.65 -1.66 9.28
N TYR A 136 0.62 -2.08 8.03
CA TYR A 136 1.77 -2.57 7.29
C TYR A 136 2.40 -1.38 6.58
N VAL A 137 3.45 -0.83 7.17
CA VAL A 137 4.17 0.34 6.61
C VAL A 137 5.25 -0.14 5.65
N ILE A 138 5.27 0.46 4.46
CA ILE A 138 6.20 0.18 3.37
C ILE A 138 7.56 0.84 3.67
N CYS A 139 8.59 0.02 3.72
CA CYS A 139 9.96 0.44 4.04
C CYS A 139 10.75 0.82 2.79
#